data_AF-A0A954YUL2-F1
#
_entry.id   AF-A0A954YUL2-F1
#
_cell.length_a   1.000
_cell.length_b   1.000
_cell.length_c   1.000
_cell.angle_alpha   90.00
_cell.angle_beta   90.00
_cell.angle_gamma   90.00
#
_symmetry.space_group_name_H-M   'P 1'
#
loop_
_entity.id
_entity.type
_entity.pdbx_description
1 polymer ?
#
loop_
_entity_poly.entity_id
_entity_poly.type
_entity_poly.pdbx_seq_one_letter_code
_entity_poly.pdbx_strand_id
1 'polypeptide(L)'
;GANTTVRFVNSLFNGNDGSAYFTALNDGGTMEFVNCTFVENLNQQTFGASHGGQLTIHNSIHDDTTIPSTFIDFFRCLFPGATGDNIDGMPTFVDAANGDFRLAAGSLGIDAADNDTYVAAGGGATDLNGDPRTHDDAGTADTGSGAPAYLDLGAFEFQGTTQCGGGGDFNNSGSVDLDDYRSFTPCMEGPEVLLESNCGCFDLDSDGDVDVRDFAEFQKSFTGSR
;
A
#
# COMPACT_ATOMS: atom_id res chain seq x y z
N GLY A 1 14.26 -4.41 -33.53
CA GLY A 1 14.27 -3.08 -32.89
C GLY A 1 14.40 -3.31 -31.41
N ALA A 2 15.11 -2.45 -30.68
CA ALA A 2 15.18 -2.62 -29.23
C ALA A 2 13.78 -2.41 -28.63
N ASN A 3 13.35 -3.34 -27.79
CA ASN A 3 12.19 -3.12 -26.92
C ASN A 3 12.50 -1.91 -26.04
N THR A 4 11.70 -0.86 -26.14
CA THR A 4 11.86 0.34 -25.32
C THR A 4 10.96 0.23 -24.10
N THR A 5 11.56 0.20 -22.92
CA THR A 5 10.87 0.31 -21.64
C THR A 5 10.85 1.77 -21.19
N VAL A 6 9.67 2.30 -20.87
CA VAL A 6 9.51 3.54 -20.12
C VAL A 6 9.10 3.16 -18.71
N ARG A 7 9.84 3.63 -17.70
CA ARG A 7 9.55 3.32 -16.31
C ARG A 7 9.45 4.59 -15.48
N PHE A 8 8.43 4.63 -14.63
CA PHE A 8 8.24 5.62 -13.59
C PHE A 8 8.42 4.95 -12.23
N VAL A 9 9.28 5.52 -11.39
CA VAL A 9 9.55 5.03 -10.04
C VAL A 9 9.46 6.21 -9.09
N ASN A 10 8.87 6.04 -7.90
CA ASN A 10 8.72 7.09 -6.88
C ASN A 10 8.10 8.37 -7.45
N SER A 11 7.04 8.21 -8.25
CA SER A 11 6.47 9.33 -9.01
C SER A 11 5.07 9.67 -8.52
N LEU A 12 4.81 10.97 -8.33
CA LEU A 12 3.50 11.50 -8.00
C LEU A 12 2.83 12.04 -9.28
N PHE A 13 1.65 11.52 -9.57
CA PHE A 13 0.77 11.99 -10.64
C PHE A 13 -0.44 12.66 -9.98
N ASN A 14 -0.36 13.99 -9.83
CA ASN A 14 -1.36 14.78 -9.13
C ASN A 14 -2.07 15.81 -10.03
N GLY A 15 -3.36 16.03 -9.80
CA GLY A 15 -4.08 17.20 -10.28
C GLY A 15 -4.21 17.28 -11.80
N ASN A 16 -4.23 16.12 -12.48
CA ASN A 16 -4.44 16.11 -13.92
C ASN A 16 -5.91 16.40 -14.23
N ASP A 17 -6.23 17.69 -14.36
CA ASP A 17 -7.52 18.24 -14.75
C ASP A 17 -7.87 17.97 -16.24
N GLY A 18 -6.96 17.39 -17.00
CA GLY A 18 -7.22 16.85 -18.35
C GLY A 18 -7.09 15.33 -18.37
N SER A 19 -7.49 14.69 -19.46
CA SER A 19 -7.34 13.24 -19.57
C SER A 19 -5.85 12.84 -19.61
N ALA A 20 -5.41 12.03 -18.64
CA ALA A 20 -4.07 11.49 -18.59
C ALA A 20 -4.03 10.14 -19.33
N TYR A 21 -3.25 10.05 -20.40
CA TYR A 21 -3.12 8.83 -21.21
C TYR A 21 -1.72 8.24 -21.08
N PHE A 22 -1.66 7.06 -20.48
CA PHE A 22 -0.47 6.23 -20.41
C PHE A 22 -0.68 5.05 -21.34
N THR A 23 0.05 5.00 -22.45
CA THR A 23 -0.14 3.92 -23.43
C THR A 23 1.18 3.33 -23.90
N ALA A 24 1.33 2.03 -23.67
CA ALA A 24 2.35 1.23 -24.31
C ALA A 24 1.91 0.87 -25.73
N LEU A 25 2.57 1.45 -26.74
CA LEU A 25 2.32 1.22 -28.16
C LEU A 25 3.47 0.42 -28.78
N ASN A 26 3.14 -0.35 -29.84
CA ASN A 26 4.02 -1.15 -30.70
C ASN A 26 4.38 -2.54 -30.15
N ASP A 27 4.68 -3.47 -31.07
CA ASP A 27 5.07 -4.86 -30.78
C ASP A 27 6.39 -4.87 -29.97
N GLY A 28 6.28 -4.91 -28.64
CA GLY A 28 7.42 -4.95 -27.70
C GLY A 28 7.70 -3.68 -26.89
N GLY A 29 6.87 -2.64 -26.97
CA GLY A 29 6.97 -1.48 -26.07
C GLY A 29 6.46 -1.80 -24.67
N THR A 30 7.22 -1.49 -23.62
CA THR A 30 6.77 -1.70 -22.22
C THR A 30 6.70 -0.39 -21.45
N MET A 31 5.67 -0.25 -20.62
CA MET A 31 5.50 0.85 -19.69
C MET A 31 5.28 0.29 -18.29
N GLU A 32 6.03 0.79 -17.31
CA GLU A 32 5.99 0.27 -15.95
C GLU A 32 5.89 1.43 -14.95
N PHE A 33 4.99 1.29 -13.99
CA PHE A 33 4.88 2.19 -12.84
C PHE A 33 5.17 1.39 -11.59
N VAL A 34 6.11 1.86 -10.77
CA VAL A 34 6.51 1.17 -9.54
C VAL A 34 6.58 2.19 -8.42
N ASN A 35 5.89 1.95 -7.30
CA ASN A 35 5.86 2.88 -6.17
C ASN A 35 5.45 4.30 -6.61
N CYS A 36 4.31 4.39 -7.31
CA CYS A 36 3.75 5.65 -7.79
C CYS A 36 2.43 5.98 -7.06
N THR A 37 2.14 7.28 -6.92
CA THR A 37 0.88 7.75 -6.32
C THR A 37 0.08 8.52 -7.36
N PHE A 38 -1.16 8.09 -7.61
CA PHE A 38 -2.11 8.71 -8.51
C PHE A 38 -3.27 9.29 -7.69
N VAL A 39 -3.35 10.62 -7.66
CA VAL A 39 -4.28 11.39 -6.83
C VAL A 39 -4.84 12.58 -7.59
N GLU A 40 -6.08 12.96 -7.31
CA GLU A 40 -6.76 14.13 -7.88
C GLU A 40 -6.77 14.19 -9.43
N ASN A 41 -6.88 13.05 -10.11
CA ASN A 41 -6.91 12.97 -11.58
C ASN A 41 -8.33 12.74 -12.11
N LEU A 42 -9.19 13.74 -11.86
CA LEU A 42 -10.65 13.62 -11.88
C LEU A 42 -11.29 13.54 -13.30
N ASN A 43 -10.57 13.89 -14.36
CA ASN A 43 -11.11 14.03 -15.73
C ASN A 43 -10.74 12.89 -16.68
N GLN A 44 -10.49 11.68 -16.14
CA GLN A 44 -10.15 10.42 -16.82
C GLN A 44 -8.64 10.13 -16.86
N GLN A 45 -8.20 9.18 -16.03
CA GLN A 45 -6.95 8.46 -16.29
C GLN A 45 -7.22 7.25 -17.16
N THR A 46 -6.39 7.03 -18.17
CA THR A 46 -6.46 5.85 -19.01
C THR A 46 -5.06 5.28 -19.13
N PHE A 47 -4.89 4.10 -18.55
CA PHE A 47 -3.74 3.25 -18.86
C PHE A 47 -4.18 2.26 -19.92
N GLY A 48 -3.30 1.97 -20.87
CA GLY A 48 -3.62 1.05 -21.94
C GLY A 48 -2.38 0.44 -22.58
N ALA A 49 -2.59 -0.71 -23.19
CA ALA A 49 -1.61 -1.35 -24.04
C ALA A 49 -2.29 -1.76 -25.35
N SER A 50 -1.60 -1.59 -26.48
CA SER A 50 -2.12 -2.03 -27.77
C SER A 50 -1.00 -2.53 -28.68
N HIS A 51 -1.37 -3.33 -29.68
CA HIS A 51 -0.45 -3.85 -30.70
C HIS A 51 0.80 -4.51 -30.08
N GLY A 52 0.61 -5.43 -29.14
CA GLY A 52 1.72 -6.17 -28.50
C GLY A 52 2.52 -5.40 -27.44
N GLY A 53 2.11 -4.18 -27.07
CA GLY A 53 2.65 -3.45 -25.93
C GLY A 53 2.22 -4.07 -24.59
N GLN A 54 2.94 -3.74 -23.52
CA GLN A 54 2.61 -4.15 -22.14
C GLN A 54 2.66 -2.96 -21.19
N LEU A 55 1.69 -2.88 -20.28
CA LEU A 55 1.66 -1.90 -19.20
C LEU A 55 1.38 -2.62 -17.89
N THR A 56 2.29 -2.46 -16.91
CA THR A 56 2.12 -3.00 -15.56
C THR A 56 2.25 -1.90 -14.52
N ILE A 57 1.55 -2.08 -13.40
CA ILE A 57 1.57 -1.16 -12.27
C ILE A 57 1.82 -1.99 -11.02
N HIS A 58 2.89 -1.65 -10.29
CA HIS A 58 3.33 -2.33 -9.09
C HIS A 58 3.41 -1.35 -7.93
N ASN A 59 3.14 -1.83 -6.71
CA ASN A 59 3.38 -1.10 -5.46
C ASN A 59 2.77 0.32 -5.42
N SER A 60 1.69 0.57 -6.16
CA SER A 60 1.21 1.94 -6.42
C SER A 60 -0.12 2.22 -5.74
N ILE A 61 -0.34 3.48 -5.40
CA ILE A 61 -1.57 3.98 -4.78
C ILE A 61 -2.40 4.69 -5.84
N HIS A 62 -3.69 4.34 -5.92
CA HIS A 62 -4.66 5.08 -6.69
C HIS A 62 -5.82 5.51 -5.80
N ASP A 63 -5.89 6.81 -5.54
CA ASP A 63 -7.00 7.45 -4.84
C ASP A 63 -8.13 7.87 -5.81
N ASP A 64 -7.86 7.75 -7.11
CA ASP A 64 -8.79 8.11 -8.18
C ASP A 64 -9.80 6.99 -8.46
N THR A 65 -11.09 7.31 -8.39
CA THR A 65 -12.21 6.35 -8.52
C THR A 65 -12.45 5.78 -9.92
N THR A 66 -11.65 6.15 -10.93
CA THR A 66 -11.82 5.69 -12.32
C THR A 66 -10.51 5.21 -12.93
N ILE A 67 -10.27 3.90 -12.84
CA ILE A 67 -9.20 3.22 -13.56
C ILE A 67 -9.84 2.27 -14.58
N PRO A 68 -9.72 2.51 -15.90
CA PRO A 68 -10.21 1.58 -16.90
C PRO A 68 -9.36 0.31 -16.91
N SER A 69 -9.83 -0.77 -16.28
CA SER A 69 -9.08 -1.99 -15.99
C SER A 69 -8.91 -2.97 -17.16
N THR A 70 -9.36 -2.65 -18.39
CA THR A 70 -9.55 -3.70 -19.40
C THR A 70 -8.27 -4.27 -20.04
N PHE A 71 -7.08 -3.71 -19.76
CA PHE A 71 -5.80 -4.20 -20.33
C PHE A 71 -4.56 -3.87 -19.48
N ILE A 72 -4.70 -3.79 -18.15
CA ILE A 72 -3.60 -3.42 -17.25
C ILE A 72 -3.51 -4.45 -16.15
N ASP A 73 -2.30 -4.91 -15.89
CA ASP A 73 -2.03 -5.77 -14.74
C ASP A 73 -1.58 -4.90 -13.55
N PHE A 74 -2.37 -4.96 -12.48
CA PHE A 74 -2.05 -4.37 -11.18
C PHE A 74 -1.51 -5.43 -10.25
N PHE A 75 -0.40 -5.12 -9.59
CA PHE A 75 0.24 -6.00 -8.62
C PHE A 75 0.51 -5.21 -7.34
N ARG A 76 -0.01 -5.69 -6.22
CA ARG A 76 0.21 -5.08 -4.90
C ARG A 76 -0.06 -3.57 -4.90
N CYS A 77 -1.16 -3.15 -5.52
CA CYS A 77 -1.59 -1.76 -5.56
C CYS A 77 -2.75 -1.51 -4.60
N LEU A 78 -2.87 -0.28 -4.09
CA LEU A 78 -3.96 0.13 -3.20
C LEU A 78 -4.99 0.96 -3.97
N PHE A 79 -6.22 0.46 -4.06
CA PHE A 79 -7.35 1.18 -4.67
C PHE A 79 -8.71 0.55 -4.31
N PRO A 80 -9.83 1.29 -4.42
CA PRO A 80 -11.16 0.75 -4.14
C PRO A 80 -11.59 -0.35 -5.11
N GLY A 81 -12.10 -1.45 -4.57
CA GLY A 81 -12.56 -2.61 -5.32
C GLY A 81 -11.41 -3.46 -5.86
N ALA A 82 -10.21 -3.33 -5.30
CA ALA A 82 -9.08 -4.15 -5.67
C ALA A 82 -9.32 -5.64 -5.36
N THR A 83 -8.66 -6.51 -6.10
CA THR A 83 -8.76 -7.97 -5.94
C THR A 83 -7.40 -8.63 -6.16
N GLY A 84 -7.29 -9.92 -5.79
CA GLY A 84 -6.06 -10.67 -5.96
C GLY A 84 -5.03 -10.31 -4.90
N ASP A 85 -3.80 -10.02 -5.35
CA ASP A 85 -2.67 -9.57 -4.52
C ASP A 85 -2.67 -8.05 -4.26
N ASN A 86 -3.70 -7.35 -4.72
CA ASN A 86 -3.91 -5.92 -4.49
C ASN A 86 -4.70 -5.67 -3.20
N ILE A 87 -4.62 -4.44 -2.68
CA ILE A 87 -5.20 -4.02 -1.41
C ILE A 87 -6.48 -3.23 -1.69
N ASP A 88 -7.61 -3.78 -1.24
CA ASP A 88 -8.92 -3.15 -1.37
C ASP A 88 -9.13 -2.11 -0.27
N GLY A 89 -9.18 -0.84 -0.67
CA GLY A 89 -9.40 0.27 0.25
C GLY A 89 -8.96 1.60 -0.33
N MET A 90 -8.96 2.62 0.53
CA MET A 90 -8.47 3.95 0.21
C MET A 90 -7.22 4.27 1.04
N PRO A 91 -6.25 5.01 0.50
CA PRO A 91 -5.17 5.57 1.31
C PRO A 91 -5.72 6.60 2.30
N THR A 92 -5.07 6.72 3.45
CA THR A 92 -5.24 7.90 4.31
C THR A 92 -3.99 8.76 4.19
N PHE A 93 -4.16 10.00 3.73
CA PHE A 93 -3.06 10.96 3.58
C PHE A 93 -3.00 11.94 4.73
N VAL A 94 -1.82 12.52 4.98
CA VAL A 94 -1.60 13.53 6.03
C VAL A 94 -2.50 14.76 5.80
N ASP A 95 -2.51 15.31 4.59
CA ASP A 95 -3.31 16.48 4.25
C ASP A 95 -3.50 16.61 2.72
N ALA A 96 -4.28 15.69 2.15
CA ALA A 96 -4.56 15.67 0.70
C ALA A 96 -5.15 17.00 0.20
N ALA A 97 -6.00 17.65 1.00
CA ALA A 97 -6.64 18.92 0.65
C ALA A 97 -5.64 20.07 0.43
N ASN A 98 -4.42 19.95 1.00
CA ASN A 98 -3.34 20.91 0.81
C ASN A 98 -2.16 20.32 0.00
N GLY A 99 -2.35 19.17 -0.64
CA GLY A 99 -1.37 18.52 -1.51
C GLY A 99 -0.31 17.70 -0.78
N ASP A 100 -0.51 17.36 0.49
CA ASP A 100 0.36 16.47 1.25
C ASP A 100 -0.15 15.02 1.18
N PHE A 101 0.36 14.31 0.18
CA PHE A 101 -0.01 12.92 -0.13
C PHE A 101 0.93 11.90 0.51
N ARG A 102 1.69 12.29 1.55
CA ARG A 102 2.35 11.32 2.42
C ARG A 102 1.30 10.52 3.17
N LEU A 103 1.57 9.25 3.41
CA LEU A 103 0.67 8.40 4.19
C LEU A 103 0.56 8.92 5.62
N ALA A 104 -0.65 8.93 6.16
CA ALA A 104 -0.89 9.13 7.58
C ALA A 104 -0.72 7.80 8.34
N ALA A 105 -0.47 7.89 9.65
CA ALA A 105 -0.42 6.71 10.52
C ALA A 105 -1.69 5.86 10.36
N GLY A 106 -1.53 4.53 10.31
CA GLY A 106 -2.62 3.57 10.08
C GLY A 106 -3.13 3.49 8.64
N SER A 107 -2.51 4.17 7.67
CA SER A 107 -2.89 4.03 6.26
C SER A 107 -2.56 2.64 5.73
N LEU A 108 -3.48 2.05 4.94
CA LEU A 108 -3.35 0.72 4.33
C LEU A 108 -2.12 0.54 3.40
N GLY A 109 -1.47 1.64 3.02
CA GLY A 109 -0.28 1.61 2.17
C GLY A 109 1.04 1.45 2.92
N ILE A 110 1.02 1.51 4.25
CA ILE A 110 2.22 1.37 5.09
C ILE A 110 2.64 -0.09 5.16
N ASP A 111 3.94 -0.36 5.06
CA ASP A 111 4.59 -1.67 5.18
C ASP A 111 3.99 -2.75 4.27
N ALA A 112 3.52 -2.37 3.07
CA ALA A 112 2.67 -3.21 2.24
C ALA A 112 3.21 -3.49 0.83
N ALA A 113 4.33 -2.88 0.43
CA ALA A 113 4.91 -2.99 -0.90
C ALA A 113 5.86 -4.19 -1.09
N ASP A 114 6.12 -4.54 -2.34
CA ASP A 114 7.13 -5.52 -2.72
C ASP A 114 8.49 -4.85 -2.97
N ASN A 115 9.42 -4.98 -2.02
CA ASN A 115 10.75 -4.38 -2.14
C ASN A 115 11.59 -5.01 -3.26
N ASP A 116 11.43 -6.30 -3.54
CA ASP A 116 12.22 -6.95 -4.59
C ASP A 116 11.84 -6.38 -5.97
N THR A 117 10.54 -6.15 -6.20
CA THR A 117 10.04 -5.44 -7.38
C THR A 117 10.53 -4.00 -7.45
N TYR A 118 10.52 -3.27 -6.32
CA TYR A 118 11.04 -1.90 -6.24
C TYR A 118 12.54 -1.83 -6.62
N VAL A 119 13.36 -2.73 -6.08
CA VAL A 119 14.80 -2.80 -6.39
C VAL A 119 15.02 -3.19 -7.86
N ALA A 120 14.27 -4.17 -8.38
CA ALA A 120 14.36 -4.60 -9.78
C ALA A 120 13.98 -3.47 -10.78
N ALA A 121 13.07 -2.59 -10.37
CA ALA A 121 12.67 -1.41 -11.11
C ALA A 121 13.74 -0.31 -11.16
N GLY A 122 14.80 -0.41 -10.34
CA GLY A 122 15.82 0.62 -10.18
C GLY A 122 15.47 1.66 -9.12
N GLY A 123 14.65 1.30 -8.14
CA GLY A 123 14.36 2.09 -6.96
C GLY A 123 15.62 2.51 -6.20
N GLY A 124 15.61 3.74 -5.69
CA GLY A 124 16.70 4.30 -4.88
C GLY A 124 16.53 4.06 -3.39
N ALA A 125 17.52 4.49 -2.60
CA ALA A 125 17.46 4.42 -1.14
C ALA A 125 16.49 5.44 -0.51
N THR A 126 15.95 6.36 -1.30
CA THR A 126 15.06 7.41 -0.83
C THR A 126 13.79 7.49 -1.67
N ASP A 127 12.71 7.97 -1.06
CA ASP A 127 11.42 8.22 -1.68
C ASP A 127 11.42 9.54 -2.48
N LEU A 128 10.23 10.02 -2.88
CA LEU A 128 10.08 11.28 -3.60
C LEU A 128 10.44 12.52 -2.75
N ASN A 129 10.30 12.46 -1.42
CA ASN A 129 10.65 13.56 -0.51
C ASN A 129 12.14 13.55 -0.13
N GLY A 130 12.88 12.50 -0.52
CA GLY A 130 14.27 12.30 -0.15
C GLY A 130 14.44 11.59 1.19
N ASP A 131 13.36 11.08 1.77
CA ASP A 131 13.35 10.33 3.01
C ASP A 131 13.74 8.87 2.76
N PRO A 132 14.40 8.19 3.71
CA PRO A 132 14.78 6.78 3.55
C PRO A 132 13.58 5.89 3.24
N ARG A 133 13.71 5.07 2.19
CA ARG A 133 12.80 3.97 1.81
C ARG A 133 12.94 2.74 2.71
N THR A 134 13.62 2.83 3.84
CA THR A 134 13.84 1.68 4.73
C THR A 134 13.54 2.10 6.15
N HIS A 135 12.39 2.74 6.33
CA HIS A 135 11.90 3.16 7.62
C HIS A 135 10.69 2.28 7.97
N ASP A 136 10.91 1.40 8.94
CA ASP A 136 9.93 0.42 9.39
C ASP A 136 8.96 1.05 10.40
N ASP A 137 7.65 0.95 10.15
CA ASP A 137 6.63 1.34 11.12
C ASP A 137 6.25 0.18 12.04
N ALA A 138 6.92 0.11 13.19
CA ALA A 138 6.67 -0.93 14.19
C ALA A 138 5.23 -1.02 14.74
N GLY A 139 4.37 -0.03 14.44
CA GLY A 139 2.95 -0.03 14.76
C GLY A 139 2.05 -0.69 13.72
N THR A 140 2.59 -1.05 12.56
CA THR A 140 1.90 -1.63 11.43
C THR A 140 2.50 -3.01 11.14
N ALA A 141 1.68 -3.97 10.74
CA ALA A 141 2.18 -5.28 10.38
C ALA A 141 2.88 -5.24 9.01
N ASP A 142 4.05 -5.87 8.89
CA ASP A 142 4.77 -6.05 7.63
C ASP A 142 3.99 -6.97 6.68
N THR A 143 3.13 -6.39 5.85
CA THR A 143 2.30 -7.12 4.87
C THR A 143 2.89 -7.14 3.46
N GLY A 144 3.99 -6.42 3.26
CA GLY A 144 4.75 -6.37 2.02
C GLY A 144 5.48 -7.67 1.71
N SER A 145 6.32 -7.61 0.67
CA SER A 145 7.13 -8.76 0.25
C SER A 145 8.54 -8.32 -0.16
N GLY A 146 9.42 -9.30 -0.33
CA GLY A 146 10.84 -9.03 -0.55
C GLY A 146 11.56 -8.68 0.75
N ALA A 147 12.81 -8.24 0.65
CA ALA A 147 13.64 -7.93 1.82
C ALA A 147 14.22 -6.51 1.74
N PRO A 148 13.81 -5.55 2.60
CA PRO A 148 12.81 -5.70 3.68
C PRO A 148 11.36 -5.83 3.20
N ALA A 149 10.47 -6.31 4.07
CA ALA A 149 9.04 -6.48 3.79
C ALA A 149 8.16 -5.29 4.25
N TYR A 150 8.76 -4.28 4.87
CA TYR A 150 8.09 -3.07 5.39
C TYR A 150 8.18 -1.88 4.43
N LEU A 151 8.37 -2.10 3.12
CA LEU A 151 8.42 -0.98 2.18
C LEU A 151 7.00 -0.42 1.97
N ASP A 152 6.84 0.91 1.91
CA ASP A 152 5.52 1.51 1.68
C ASP A 152 5.09 1.52 0.22
N LEU A 153 3.78 1.44 -0.01
CA LEU A 153 3.17 1.70 -1.31
C LEU A 153 3.27 3.18 -1.70
N GLY A 154 3.28 3.43 -3.00
CA GLY A 154 3.24 4.78 -3.56
C GLY A 154 4.56 5.51 -3.51
N ALA A 155 4.51 6.82 -3.78
CA ALA A 155 5.69 7.66 -4.03
C ALA A 155 6.46 8.08 -2.77
N PHE A 156 5.86 7.92 -1.59
CA PHE A 156 6.38 8.38 -0.31
C PHE A 156 6.54 7.22 0.65
N GLU A 157 7.50 7.33 1.56
CA GLU A 157 7.64 6.46 2.72
C GLU A 157 7.13 7.19 3.97
N PHE A 158 6.34 6.52 4.79
CA PHE A 158 5.93 6.98 6.10
C PHE A 158 7.14 7.00 7.03
N GLN A 159 7.46 8.17 7.57
CA GLN A 159 8.61 8.36 8.47
C GLN A 159 8.20 8.38 9.95
N GLY A 160 6.96 8.01 10.25
CA GLY A 160 6.38 8.08 11.60
C GLY A 160 6.45 6.74 12.33
N THR A 161 5.63 6.65 13.37
CA THR A 161 5.29 5.38 14.02
C THR A 161 3.80 5.42 14.29
N THR A 162 3.06 4.44 13.78
CA THR A 162 1.66 4.23 14.12
C THR A 162 1.60 3.81 15.58
N GLN A 163 0.83 4.50 16.39
CA GLN A 163 0.65 4.08 17.78
C GLN A 163 -0.30 2.89 17.76
N CYS A 164 0.02 1.80 18.46
CA CYS A 164 -0.96 0.75 18.69
C CYS A 164 -2.16 1.40 19.42
N GLY A 165 -3.33 1.51 18.79
CA GLY A 165 -4.53 1.94 19.48
C GLY A 165 -4.88 0.88 20.51
N GLY A 166 -4.57 1.16 21.78
CA GLY A 166 -4.75 0.21 22.86
C GLY A 166 -6.18 -0.33 22.87
N GLY A 167 -6.32 -1.65 23.01
CA GLY A 167 -7.63 -2.30 23.04
C GLY A 167 -8.22 -2.68 21.68
N GLY A 168 -7.44 -2.63 20.59
CA GLY A 168 -7.82 -3.22 19.29
C GLY A 168 -8.15 -2.25 18.17
N ASP A 169 -7.90 -0.95 18.33
CA ASP A 169 -8.06 0.09 17.29
C ASP A 169 -6.73 0.28 16.55
N PHE A 170 -6.37 -0.71 15.74
CA PHE A 170 -5.03 -0.81 15.14
C PHE A 170 -4.80 0.22 14.03
N ASN A 171 -5.86 0.75 13.42
CA ASN A 171 -5.74 1.81 12.41
C ASN A 171 -5.93 3.23 12.97
N ASN A 172 -6.10 3.38 14.29
CA ASN A 172 -6.35 4.66 14.99
C ASN A 172 -7.55 5.46 14.43
N SER A 173 -8.56 4.78 13.92
CA SER A 173 -9.79 5.42 13.41
C SER A 173 -10.71 5.90 14.53
N GLY A 174 -10.48 5.43 15.77
CA GLY A 174 -11.34 5.68 16.92
C GLY A 174 -12.48 4.66 17.07
N SER A 175 -12.54 3.63 16.23
CA SER A 175 -13.42 2.47 16.36
C SER A 175 -12.60 1.19 16.31
N VAL A 176 -13.14 0.12 16.91
CA VAL A 176 -12.67 -1.26 16.69
C VAL A 176 -13.66 -1.94 15.76
N ASP A 177 -13.28 -2.23 14.53
CA ASP A 177 -14.16 -2.77 13.49
C ASP A 177 -13.43 -3.74 12.52
N LEU A 178 -13.98 -3.92 11.32
CA LEU A 178 -13.43 -4.88 10.36
C LEU A 178 -12.11 -4.40 9.73
N ASP A 179 -11.85 -3.09 9.72
CA ASP A 179 -10.57 -2.56 9.24
C ASP A 179 -9.46 -2.84 10.26
N ASP A 180 -9.76 -2.85 11.55
CA ASP A 180 -8.82 -3.33 12.57
C ASP A 180 -8.61 -4.83 12.50
N TYR A 181 -9.68 -5.60 12.23
CA TYR A 181 -9.53 -7.04 12.03
C TYR A 181 -8.62 -7.34 10.84
N ARG A 182 -8.73 -6.58 9.73
CA ARG A 182 -7.81 -6.71 8.59
C ARG A 182 -6.37 -6.44 8.98
N SER A 183 -6.13 -5.46 9.85
CA SER A 183 -4.80 -5.14 10.38
C SER A 183 -4.27 -6.23 11.32
N PHE A 184 -5.16 -6.91 12.04
CA PHE A 184 -4.84 -7.98 12.99
C PHE A 184 -4.46 -9.31 12.32
N THR A 185 -5.16 -9.69 11.25
CA THR A 185 -4.97 -11.03 10.64
C THR A 185 -3.57 -11.39 10.14
N PRO A 186 -2.71 -10.47 9.64
CA PRO A 186 -1.35 -10.80 9.22
C PRO A 186 -0.47 -11.30 10.36
N CYS A 187 -0.76 -10.89 11.59
CA CYS A 187 -0.02 -11.29 12.78
C CYS A 187 -0.59 -12.53 13.46
N MET A 188 -1.77 -13.02 13.03
CA MET A 188 -2.41 -14.17 13.65
C MET A 188 -1.67 -15.47 13.36
N GLU A 189 -1.11 -16.03 14.42
CA GLU A 189 -0.37 -17.27 14.40
C GLU A 189 -1.03 -18.30 15.35
N GLY A 190 -0.23 -19.24 15.87
CA GLY A 190 -0.67 -20.22 16.86
C GLY A 190 -0.16 -19.92 18.27
N PRO A 191 -0.72 -20.59 19.28
CA PRO A 191 -0.19 -20.50 20.64
C PRO A 191 1.28 -20.92 20.69
N GLU A 192 2.05 -20.25 21.54
CA GLU A 192 3.50 -20.42 21.73
C GLU A 192 4.35 -20.06 20.50
N VAL A 193 3.77 -19.46 19.46
CA VAL A 193 4.51 -18.89 18.34
C VAL A 193 4.95 -17.48 18.73
N LEU A 194 6.25 -17.34 19.05
CA LEU A 194 6.82 -16.06 19.45
C LEU A 194 6.53 -14.98 18.40
N LEU A 195 6.10 -13.82 18.89
CA LEU A 195 5.92 -12.59 18.13
C LEU A 195 7.06 -12.35 17.12
N GLU A 196 6.67 -12.22 15.85
CA GLU A 196 7.53 -11.63 14.82
C GLU A 196 7.70 -10.12 15.06
N SER A 197 8.67 -9.50 14.39
CA SER A 197 8.81 -8.04 14.42
C SER A 197 7.50 -7.37 14.00
N ASN A 198 7.13 -6.30 14.69
CA ASN A 198 5.98 -5.42 14.38
C ASN A 198 4.59 -6.03 14.60
N CYS A 199 4.51 -7.26 15.11
CA CYS A 199 3.24 -7.85 15.57
C CYS A 199 2.87 -7.53 17.03
N GLY A 200 3.74 -6.81 17.75
CA GLY A 200 3.55 -6.53 19.18
C GLY A 200 2.30 -5.71 19.51
N CYS A 201 1.77 -4.94 18.56
CA CYS A 201 0.50 -4.25 18.76
C CYS A 201 -0.69 -5.21 18.90
N PHE A 202 -0.60 -6.40 18.31
CA PHE A 202 -1.71 -7.35 18.18
C PHE A 202 -1.73 -8.40 19.30
N ASP A 203 -0.70 -8.45 20.15
CA ASP A 203 -0.65 -9.22 21.41
C ASP A 203 -1.45 -8.48 22.50
N LEU A 204 -2.76 -8.69 22.48
CA LEU A 204 -3.74 -8.02 23.34
C LEU A 204 -3.83 -8.66 24.74
N ASP A 205 -3.50 -9.95 24.88
CA ASP A 205 -3.46 -10.62 26.19
C ASP A 205 -2.09 -10.54 26.88
N SER A 206 -1.08 -10.03 26.16
CA SER A 206 0.29 -9.73 26.60
C SER A 206 1.08 -10.96 27.04
N ASP A 207 0.89 -12.08 26.35
CA ASP A 207 1.58 -13.32 26.66
C ASP A 207 2.76 -13.65 25.73
N GLY A 208 2.98 -12.82 24.71
CA GLY A 208 4.13 -12.89 23.81
C GLY A 208 3.90 -13.67 22.51
N ASP A 209 2.65 -14.06 22.24
CA ASP A 209 2.19 -14.54 20.93
C ASP A 209 0.96 -13.74 20.44
N VAL A 210 0.54 -13.99 19.20
CA VAL A 210 -0.72 -13.45 18.67
C VAL A 210 -1.55 -14.64 18.23
N ASP A 211 -2.49 -15.04 19.08
CA ASP A 211 -3.27 -16.25 18.93
C ASP A 211 -4.79 -16.02 19.12
N VAL A 212 -5.54 -17.12 19.27
CA VAL A 212 -7.00 -17.09 19.47
C VAL A 212 -7.45 -16.38 20.75
N ARG A 213 -6.55 -16.19 21.73
CA ARG A 213 -6.76 -15.43 22.96
C ARG A 213 -6.66 -13.93 22.71
N ASP A 214 -5.77 -13.48 21.85
CA ASP A 214 -5.75 -12.10 21.38
C ASP A 214 -7.00 -11.78 20.58
N PHE A 215 -7.44 -12.71 19.72
CA PHE A 215 -8.72 -12.56 19.05
C PHE A 215 -9.90 -12.55 20.04
N ALA A 216 -9.77 -13.21 21.19
CA ALA A 216 -10.74 -13.17 22.28
C ALA A 216 -10.77 -11.81 23.00
N GLU A 217 -9.63 -11.10 23.10
CA GLU A 217 -9.59 -9.73 23.60
C GLU A 217 -10.11 -8.73 22.54
N PHE A 218 -9.69 -8.87 21.28
CA PHE A 218 -10.13 -8.02 20.16
C PHE A 218 -11.64 -7.95 20.05
N GLN A 219 -12.32 -9.10 20.05
CA GLN A 219 -13.78 -9.16 19.90
C GLN A 219 -14.55 -8.49 21.06
N LYS A 220 -13.94 -8.33 22.24
CA LYS A 220 -14.57 -7.63 23.37
C LYS A 220 -14.65 -6.13 23.13
N SER A 221 -13.70 -5.58 22.38
CA SER A 221 -13.63 -4.16 22.05
C SER A 221 -14.40 -3.81 20.78
N PHE A 222 -14.80 -4.80 19.98
CA PHE A 222 -15.48 -4.60 18.70
C PHE A 222 -16.72 -3.71 18.82
N THR A 223 -16.69 -2.58 18.10
CA THR A 223 -17.67 -1.50 18.18
C THR A 223 -18.70 -1.52 17.04
N GLY A 224 -18.46 -2.28 15.96
CA GLY A 224 -19.39 -2.39 14.83
C GLY A 224 -18.69 -2.69 13.51
N SER A 225 -19.43 -2.75 12.40
CA SER A 225 -18.94 -3.18 11.09
C SER A 225 -18.80 -2.02 10.09
N ARG A 226 -18.16 -0.91 10.49
CA ARG A 226 -17.85 0.11 9.49
C ARG A 226 -16.68 -0.32 8.63
#